data_AF-A0A2J8IMU0-F1
#
_entry.id   AF-A0A2J8IMU0-F1
#
_cell.length_a   1.000
_cell.length_b   1.000
_cell.length_c   1.000
_cell.angle_alpha   90.00
_cell.angle_beta   90.00
_cell.angle_gamma   90.00
#
_symmetry.space_group_name_H-M   'P 1'
#
loop_
_entity.id
_entity.type
_entity.pdbx_description
1 polymer ?
#
loop_
_entity_poly.entity_id
_entity_poly.type
_entity_poly.pdbx_seq_one_letter_code
_entity_poly.pdbx_strand_id
1 'polypeptide(L)'
;MERRRLRGSIQSRYMSMSVWTSPRRLVELAGQSLLEDEALAIAALELLPRELFPPLFMAAFDGRHSQTLKAMVQAWPFTCLPLGALMKGQHLDLETFKAVLDGLDVLLAQEVRPRRWKLQVLDLRKNSHQDFWTVWSGNRASLYSFPEPEAA
;
A
#
# COMPACT_ATOMS: atom_id res chain seq x y z
N MET A 1 -41.14 -35.39 -39.67
CA MET A 1 -39.67 -35.25 -39.83
C MET A 1 -39.46 -34.09 -40.80
N GLU A 2 -38.67 -33.05 -40.59
CA GLU A 2 -37.66 -32.74 -39.60
C GLU A 2 -37.46 -31.21 -39.64
N ARG A 3 -37.31 -30.59 -38.47
CA ARG A 3 -36.93 -29.17 -38.34
C ARG A 3 -35.47 -28.99 -38.76
N ARG A 4 -35.11 -27.77 -39.20
CA ARG A 4 -33.86 -26.99 -38.96
C ARG A 4 -33.40 -26.30 -40.24
N ARG A 5 -32.86 -25.09 -40.26
CA ARG A 5 -32.67 -24.02 -39.26
C ARG A 5 -32.32 -22.79 -40.10
N LEU A 6 -33.06 -21.70 -39.94
CA LEU A 6 -32.73 -20.41 -40.53
C LEU A 6 -31.37 -19.96 -40.00
N ARG A 7 -30.48 -19.61 -40.93
CA ARG A 7 -29.22 -18.90 -40.70
C ARG A 7 -29.56 -17.53 -40.10
N GLY A 8 -29.59 -17.46 -38.77
CA GLY A 8 -29.51 -16.22 -38.02
C GLY A 8 -28.15 -16.17 -37.36
N SER A 9 -27.20 -15.48 -37.98
CA SER A 9 -25.94 -15.10 -37.32
C SER A 9 -26.25 -13.97 -36.33
N ILE A 10 -26.79 -14.34 -35.16
CA ILE A 10 -26.76 -13.44 -34.01
C ILE A 10 -25.42 -13.71 -33.34
N GLN A 11 -24.39 -13.03 -33.84
CA GLN A 11 -23.13 -12.92 -33.11
C GLN A 11 -23.42 -12.00 -31.94
N SER A 12 -23.93 -12.61 -30.86
CA SER A 12 -24.18 -11.95 -29.60
C SER A 12 -22.89 -11.25 -29.20
N ARG A 13 -22.97 -9.92 -29.10
CA ARG A 13 -21.94 -9.07 -28.52
C ARG A 13 -21.91 -9.35 -27.02
N TYR A 14 -21.37 -10.49 -26.61
CA TYR A 14 -20.80 -10.57 -25.28
C TYR A 14 -19.61 -9.62 -25.34
N MET A 15 -19.78 -8.41 -24.77
CA MET A 15 -18.64 -7.60 -24.41
C MET A 15 -17.73 -8.53 -23.61
N SER A 16 -16.52 -8.75 -24.14
CA SER A 16 -15.47 -9.40 -23.36
C SER A 16 -15.45 -8.68 -22.02
N MET A 17 -15.79 -9.40 -20.95
CA MET A 17 -15.57 -8.93 -19.59
C MET A 17 -14.05 -8.83 -19.47
N SER A 18 -13.52 -7.69 -19.87
CA SER A 18 -12.21 -7.22 -19.43
C SER A 18 -12.18 -7.48 -17.94
N VAL A 19 -11.30 -8.41 -17.54
CA VAL A 19 -10.81 -8.68 -16.19
C VAL A 19 -11.57 -7.87 -15.14
N TRP A 20 -12.39 -8.51 -14.31
CA TRP A 20 -12.93 -7.89 -13.10
C TRP A 20 -11.77 -7.46 -12.19
N THR A 21 -11.13 -6.35 -12.52
CA THR A 21 -10.28 -5.61 -11.60
C THR A 21 -11.23 -5.01 -10.60
N SER A 22 -11.13 -5.48 -9.35
CA SER A 22 -11.80 -4.84 -8.24
C SER A 22 -11.49 -3.33 -8.32
N PRO A 23 -12.52 -2.45 -8.31
CA PRO A 23 -12.29 -1.03 -8.44
C PRO A 23 -11.36 -0.53 -7.32
N ARG A 24 -10.37 0.29 -7.69
CA ARG A 24 -9.43 0.88 -6.74
C ARG A 24 -10.19 1.69 -5.69
N ARG A 25 -9.72 1.65 -4.46
CA ARG A 25 -10.39 2.34 -3.36
C ARG A 25 -10.17 3.84 -3.47
N LEU A 26 -11.14 4.64 -3.01
CA LEU A 26 -11.01 6.10 -3.00
C LEU A 26 -9.75 6.56 -2.27
N VAL A 27 -9.40 5.91 -1.16
CA VAL A 27 -8.18 6.23 -0.39
C VAL A 27 -6.89 5.98 -1.18
N GLU A 28 -6.86 4.92 -2.00
CA GLU A 28 -5.71 4.60 -2.85
C GLU A 28 -5.57 5.63 -3.97
N LEU A 29 -6.69 6.00 -4.60
CA LEU A 29 -6.72 7.01 -5.68
C LEU A 29 -6.35 8.40 -5.16
N ALA A 30 -6.91 8.80 -4.00
CA ALA A 30 -6.59 10.06 -3.37
C ALA A 30 -5.12 10.11 -2.93
N GLY A 31 -4.59 9.00 -2.39
CA GLY A 31 -3.18 8.89 -2.05
C GLY A 31 -2.28 9.04 -3.28
N GLN A 32 -2.60 8.34 -4.38
CA GLN A 32 -1.85 8.46 -5.63
C GLN A 32 -1.88 9.89 -6.19
N SER A 33 -3.05 10.52 -6.22
CA SER A 33 -3.18 11.90 -6.70
C SER A 33 -2.43 12.89 -5.81
N LEU A 34 -2.42 12.69 -4.48
CA LEU A 34 -1.65 13.53 -3.57
C LEU A 34 -0.13 13.39 -3.81
N LEU A 35 0.33 12.17 -4.11
CA LEU A 35 1.75 11.87 -4.34
C LEU A 35 2.28 12.37 -5.69
N GLU A 36 1.43 12.79 -6.61
CA GLU A 36 1.86 13.47 -7.85
C GLU A 36 2.64 14.76 -7.54
N ASP A 37 2.37 15.39 -6.40
CA ASP A 37 3.10 16.54 -5.88
C ASP A 37 3.64 16.22 -4.48
N GLU A 38 4.92 15.83 -4.42
CA GLU A 38 5.56 15.48 -3.15
C GLU A 38 5.61 16.65 -2.16
N ALA A 39 5.66 17.90 -2.62
CA ALA A 39 5.67 19.06 -1.73
C ALA A 39 4.29 19.21 -1.04
N LEU A 40 3.21 19.04 -1.80
CA LEU A 40 1.85 19.00 -1.24
C LEU A 40 1.64 17.80 -0.31
N ALA A 41 2.16 16.63 -0.69
CA ALA A 41 2.09 15.43 0.14
C ALA A 41 2.77 15.64 1.50
N ILE A 42 3.97 16.23 1.50
CA ILE A 42 4.74 16.54 2.72
C ILE A 42 3.98 17.56 3.58
N ALA A 43 3.48 18.64 2.99
CA ALA A 43 2.71 19.66 3.72
C ALA A 43 1.44 19.08 4.38
N ALA A 44 0.81 18.09 3.73
CA ALA A 44 -0.39 17.45 4.26
C ALA A 44 -0.13 16.56 5.48
N LEU A 45 1.10 16.07 5.71
CA LEU A 45 1.41 15.12 6.79
C LEU A 45 1.07 15.64 8.19
N GLU A 46 1.16 16.95 8.41
CA GLU A 46 0.81 17.56 9.70
C GLU A 46 -0.68 17.47 10.02
N LEU A 47 -1.53 17.46 8.99
CA LEU A 47 -2.99 17.44 9.10
C LEU A 47 -3.58 16.06 8.85
N LEU A 48 -2.81 15.16 8.22
CA LEU A 48 -3.28 13.84 7.83
C LEU A 48 -3.69 13.01 9.05
N PRO A 49 -4.89 12.39 9.08
CA PRO A 49 -5.26 11.42 10.11
C PRO A 49 -4.30 10.23 10.13
N ARG A 50 -3.99 9.70 11.32
CA ARG A 50 -3.01 8.61 11.47
C ARG A 50 -3.41 7.34 10.70
N GLU A 51 -4.70 7.12 10.51
CA GLU A 51 -5.27 5.98 9.79
C GLU A 51 -4.92 5.99 8.30
N LEU A 52 -4.62 7.17 7.75
CA LEU A 52 -4.25 7.34 6.35
C LEU A 52 -2.72 7.26 6.12
N PHE A 53 -1.92 7.27 7.19
CA PHE A 53 -0.46 7.15 7.06
C PHE A 53 -0.03 5.81 6.44
N PRO A 54 -0.49 4.63 6.91
CA PRO A 54 -0.06 3.37 6.32
C PRO A 54 -0.44 3.19 4.85
N PRO A 55 -1.68 3.46 4.39
CA PRO A 55 -2.00 3.34 2.97
C PRO A 55 -1.26 4.36 2.11
N LEU A 56 -1.06 5.60 2.58
CA LEU A 56 -0.27 6.60 1.86
C LEU A 56 1.21 6.19 1.78
N PHE A 57 1.77 5.62 2.85
CA PHE A 57 3.15 5.15 2.87
C PHE A 57 3.37 4.02 1.89
N MET A 58 2.44 3.07 1.82
CA MET A 58 2.50 1.98 0.86
C MET A 58 2.42 2.53 -0.58
N ALA A 59 1.51 3.47 -0.85
CA ALA A 59 1.45 4.13 -2.16
C ALA A 59 2.75 4.90 -2.49
N ALA A 60 3.34 5.59 -1.52
CA ALA A 60 4.60 6.31 -1.68
C ALA A 60 5.77 5.35 -1.93
N PHE A 61 5.77 4.19 -1.25
CA PHE A 61 6.75 3.12 -1.40
C PHE A 61 6.67 2.47 -2.79
N ASP A 62 5.46 2.09 -3.22
CA ASP A 62 5.20 1.49 -4.53
C ASP A 62 5.52 2.46 -5.66
N GLY A 63 5.21 3.74 -5.47
CA GLY A 63 5.45 4.83 -6.43
C GLY A 63 6.87 5.42 -6.40
N ARG A 64 7.72 4.99 -5.45
CA ARG A 64 9.11 5.47 -5.27
C ARG A 64 9.19 6.99 -5.00
N HIS A 65 8.26 7.51 -4.22
CA HIS A 65 8.20 8.92 -3.81
C HIS A 65 9.15 9.19 -2.64
N SER A 66 10.45 9.25 -2.93
CA SER A 66 11.51 9.23 -1.92
C SER A 66 11.45 10.40 -0.92
N GLN A 67 11.14 11.64 -1.34
CA GLN A 67 11.09 12.76 -0.39
C GLN A 67 9.90 12.64 0.56
N THR A 68 8.77 12.19 0.02
CA THR A 68 7.57 11.90 0.80
C THR A 68 7.83 10.79 1.80
N LEU A 69 8.45 9.69 1.39
CA LEU A 69 8.81 8.59 2.30
C LEU A 69 9.72 9.07 3.43
N LYS A 70 10.76 9.83 3.11
CA LYS A 70 11.67 10.43 4.09
C LYS A 70 10.90 11.25 5.12
N ALA A 71 9.96 12.10 4.68
CA ALA A 71 9.14 12.91 5.57
C ALA A 71 8.13 12.08 6.38
N MET A 72 7.51 11.06 5.76
CA MET A 72 6.57 10.18 6.43
C MET A 72 7.21 9.35 7.54
N VAL A 73 8.48 8.93 7.37
CA VAL A 73 9.24 8.24 8.42
C VAL A 73 9.46 9.14 9.63
N GLN A 74 9.80 10.41 9.41
CA GLN A 74 9.92 11.40 10.49
C GLN A 74 8.58 11.64 11.18
N ALA A 75 7.52 11.76 10.37
CA ALA A 75 6.17 12.06 10.82
C ALA A 75 5.37 10.82 11.29
N TRP A 76 6.01 9.66 11.38
CA TRP A 76 5.29 8.40 11.51
C TRP A 76 4.53 8.32 12.85
N PRO A 77 3.21 8.07 12.83
CA PRO A 77 2.38 8.22 14.02
C PRO A 77 2.31 6.97 14.91
N PHE A 78 3.00 5.89 14.54
CA PHE A 78 3.07 4.64 15.29
C PHE A 78 4.46 4.41 15.87
N THR A 79 4.56 3.54 16.87
CA THR A 79 5.85 3.21 17.50
C THR A 79 6.73 2.31 16.65
N CYS A 80 6.14 1.53 15.75
CA CYS A 80 6.83 0.61 14.87
C CYS A 80 6.49 0.90 13.40
N LEU A 81 7.51 0.87 12.54
CA LEU A 81 7.38 0.85 11.08
C LEU A 81 7.84 -0.54 10.58
N PRO A 82 6.92 -1.45 10.24
CA PRO A 82 7.25 -2.80 9.78
C PRO A 82 7.62 -2.84 8.30
N LEU A 83 8.73 -2.20 7.93
CA LEU A 83 9.20 -2.09 6.55
C LEU A 83 9.55 -3.47 5.93
N GLY A 84 10.09 -4.39 6.72
CA GLY A 84 10.47 -5.73 6.27
C GLY A 84 9.31 -6.51 5.64
N ALA A 85 8.10 -6.32 6.14
CA ALA A 85 6.91 -6.95 5.59
C ALA A 85 6.57 -6.45 4.16
N LEU A 86 6.86 -5.19 3.83
CA LEU A 86 6.71 -4.63 2.47
C LEU A 86 7.77 -5.18 1.52
N MET A 87 8.99 -5.40 2.01
CA MET A 87 10.11 -5.95 1.23
C MET A 87 9.89 -7.40 0.77
N LYS A 88 8.89 -8.11 1.31
CA LYS A 88 8.57 -9.49 0.89
C LYS A 88 7.85 -9.55 -0.46
N GLY A 89 7.08 -8.52 -0.81
CA GLY A 89 6.25 -8.49 -2.02
C GLY A 89 6.90 -7.77 -3.20
N GLN A 90 7.98 -7.03 -2.99
CA GLN A 90 8.58 -6.13 -3.99
C GLN A 90 10.10 -6.18 -3.92
N HIS A 91 10.75 -5.97 -5.06
CA HIS A 91 12.19 -5.73 -5.08
C HIS A 91 12.43 -4.35 -4.48
N LEU A 92 12.94 -4.30 -3.24
CA LEU A 92 13.26 -3.05 -2.55
C LEU A 92 14.22 -2.25 -3.44
N ASP A 93 13.76 -1.09 -3.87
CA ASP A 93 14.58 -0.13 -4.58
C ASP A 93 15.55 0.54 -3.60
N LEU A 94 16.82 0.65 -4.00
CA LEU A 94 17.87 1.15 -3.12
C LEU A 94 17.62 2.61 -2.69
N GLU A 95 17.10 3.44 -3.60
CA GLU A 95 16.78 4.84 -3.30
C GLU A 95 15.62 4.94 -2.32
N THR A 96 14.61 4.08 -2.49
CA THR A 96 13.48 4.00 -1.57
C THR A 96 13.92 3.58 -0.16
N PHE A 97 14.82 2.60 -0.05
CA PHE A 97 15.37 2.19 1.25
C PHE A 97 16.22 3.30 1.88
N LYS A 98 17.07 3.93 1.08
CA LYS A 98 17.90 5.05 1.51
C LYS A 98 17.05 6.20 2.02
N ALA A 99 15.96 6.55 1.35
CA ALA A 99 15.04 7.59 1.80
C ALA A 99 14.46 7.29 3.20
N VAL A 100 14.16 6.03 3.49
CA VAL A 100 13.70 5.63 4.83
C VAL A 100 14.80 5.82 5.88
N LEU A 101 16.03 5.43 5.58
CA LEU A 101 17.18 5.63 6.48
C LEU A 101 17.49 7.12 6.69
N ASP A 102 17.50 7.91 5.62
CA ASP A 102 17.67 9.37 5.69
C ASP A 102 16.57 10.02 6.55
N GLY A 103 15.35 9.49 6.50
CA GLY A 103 14.23 9.94 7.34
C GLY A 103 14.46 9.62 8.82
N LEU A 104 15.01 8.44 9.11
CA LEU A 104 15.40 8.07 10.48
C LEU A 104 16.54 8.94 11.00
N ASP A 105 17.57 9.20 10.20
CA ASP A 105 18.71 10.04 10.61
C ASP A 105 18.24 11.44 10.98
N VAL A 106 17.35 12.03 10.16
CA VAL A 106 16.73 13.33 10.47
C VAL A 106 15.88 13.25 11.74
N LEU A 107 15.06 12.20 11.90
CA LEU A 107 14.25 12.02 13.10
C LEU A 107 15.12 11.94 14.35
N LEU A 108 16.23 11.19 14.30
CA LEU A 108 17.18 11.05 15.40
C LEU A 108 17.88 12.37 15.74
N ALA A 109 18.19 13.20 14.74
CA ALA A 109 18.78 14.52 14.93
C ALA A 109 17.78 15.59 15.44
N GLN A 110 16.46 15.35 15.37
CA GLN A 110 15.46 16.30 15.84
C GLN A 110 15.35 16.34 17.37
N GLU A 111 15.67 17.50 17.95
CA GLU A 111 15.55 17.79 19.39
C GLU A 111 14.09 18.00 19.83
N VAL A 112 13.26 18.58 18.96
CA VAL A 112 11.85 18.87 19.23
C VAL A 112 10.98 18.11 18.24
N ARG A 113 10.10 17.25 18.75
CA ARG A 113 9.19 16.44 17.93
C ARG A 113 7.74 16.73 18.29
N PRO A 114 6.84 16.86 17.30
CA PRO A 114 5.40 16.83 17.52
C PRO A 114 4.97 15.58 18.32
N ARG A 115 4.09 15.75 19.31
CA ARG A 115 3.60 14.66 20.18
C ARG A 115 2.98 13.47 19.43
N ARG A 116 2.52 13.72 18.21
CA ARG A 116 1.89 12.72 17.34
C ARG A 116 2.90 11.82 16.64
N TRP A 117 4.17 12.20 16.52
CA TRP A 117 5.23 11.41 15.88
C TRP A 117 5.86 10.49 16.92
N LYS A 118 5.80 9.18 16.67
CA LYS A 118 6.02 8.17 17.71
C LYS A 118 7.01 7.08 17.34
N LEU A 119 7.63 7.15 16.17
CA LEU A 119 8.50 6.09 15.68
C LEU A 119 9.68 5.81 16.64
N GLN A 120 9.80 4.55 17.01
CA GLN A 120 10.85 4.02 17.89
C GLN A 120 11.57 2.84 17.26
N VAL A 121 10.85 2.02 16.48
CA VAL A 121 11.36 0.78 15.90
C VAL A 121 11.14 0.77 14.40
N LEU A 122 12.23 0.64 13.62
CA LEU A 122 12.17 0.20 12.23
C LEU A 122 12.34 -1.31 12.21
N ASP A 123 11.28 -2.05 11.86
CA ASP A 123 11.32 -3.50 11.77
C ASP A 123 11.58 -3.96 10.33
N LEU A 124 12.74 -4.57 10.11
CA LEU A 124 13.20 -5.09 8.82
C LEU A 124 12.92 -6.59 8.63
N ARG A 125 12.29 -7.26 9.59
CA ARG A 125 11.98 -8.69 9.50
C ARG A 125 10.87 -8.92 8.46
N LYS A 126 11.08 -9.87 7.54
CA LYS A 126 10.16 -10.12 6.41
C LYS A 126 8.84 -10.80 6.79
N ASN A 127 8.81 -11.50 7.93
CA ASN A 127 7.67 -12.31 8.36
C ASN A 127 6.99 -11.79 9.64
N SER A 128 7.29 -10.57 10.10
CA SER A 128 6.64 -9.95 11.26
C SER A 128 5.55 -8.96 10.82
N HIS A 129 4.58 -8.70 11.70
CA HIS A 129 3.56 -7.64 11.54
C HIS A 129 2.80 -7.64 10.19
N GLN A 130 2.59 -8.80 9.58
CA GLN A 130 1.79 -8.93 8.35
C GLN A 130 0.36 -8.40 8.54
N ASP A 131 -0.19 -8.55 9.74
CA ASP A 131 -1.51 -8.04 10.13
C ASP A 131 -1.59 -6.50 10.05
N PHE A 132 -0.46 -5.80 10.27
CA PHE A 132 -0.44 -4.34 10.20
C PHE A 132 -0.83 -3.86 8.80
N TRP A 133 -0.10 -4.30 7.78
CA TRP A 133 -0.36 -3.87 6.42
C TRP A 133 -1.67 -4.43 5.89
N THR A 134 -2.09 -5.63 6.26
CA THR A 134 -3.39 -6.20 5.80
C THR A 134 -4.59 -5.44 6.38
N VAL A 135 -4.54 -5.03 7.64
CA VAL A 135 -5.59 -4.19 8.27
C VAL A 135 -5.69 -2.83 7.55
N TRP A 136 -4.55 -2.21 7.22
CA TRP A 136 -4.55 -0.86 6.64
C TRP A 136 -4.70 -0.80 5.12
N SER A 137 -4.18 -1.78 4.39
CA SER A 137 -4.41 -1.95 2.94
C SER A 137 -5.82 -2.46 2.66
N GLY A 138 -6.48 -3.03 3.69
CA GLY A 138 -7.76 -3.69 3.59
C GLY A 138 -7.81 -4.80 2.55
N ASN A 139 -6.65 -5.35 2.17
CA ASN A 139 -6.55 -6.50 1.30
C ASN A 139 -7.02 -7.75 2.07
N ARG A 140 -8.34 -8.01 2.03
CA ARG A 140 -8.97 -9.18 2.66
C ARG A 140 -8.71 -10.48 1.90
N ALA A 141 -7.94 -10.46 0.81
CA ALA A 141 -7.70 -11.65 -0.01
C ALA A 141 -7.00 -12.79 0.77
N SER A 142 -6.25 -12.48 1.83
CA SER A 142 -5.54 -13.47 2.66
C SER A 142 -6.39 -14.14 3.74
N LEU A 143 -7.63 -13.69 4.00
CA LEU A 143 -8.50 -14.30 5.01
C LEU A 143 -9.28 -15.53 4.49
N TYR A 144 -9.15 -15.85 3.20
CA TYR A 144 -9.83 -16.99 2.56
C TYR A 144 -8.85 -18.00 1.95
N SER A 145 -7.67 -18.17 2.54
CA SER A 145 -6.91 -19.41 2.31
C SER A 145 -7.66 -20.54 3.00
N PHE A 146 -8.44 -21.28 2.22
CA PHE A 146 -9.08 -22.55 2.57
C PHE A 146 -8.09 -23.45 3.33
N PRO A 147 -8.49 -24.12 4.43
CA PRO A 147 -7.63 -25.14 5.01
C PRO A 147 -7.42 -26.25 3.97
N GLU A 148 -6.16 -26.61 3.71
CA GLU A 148 -5.82 -27.76 2.88
C GLU A 148 -6.55 -29.01 3.41
N PRO A 149 -7.13 -29.86 2.54
CA PRO A 149 -7.67 -31.12 2.99
C PRO A 149 -6.52 -32.02 3.43
N GLU A 150 -6.61 -32.48 4.68
CA GLU A 150 -5.76 -33.49 5.29
C GLU A 150 -5.76 -34.73 4.37
N ALA A 151 -4.58 -35.05 3.82
CA ALA A 151 -4.39 -36.22 2.99
C ALA A 151 -4.53 -37.50 3.85
N ALA A 152 -5.52 -38.34 3.51
CA ALA A 152 -5.68 -39.69 4.03
C ALA A 152 -4.87 -40.70 3.20
#